data_AF-A0AAX6G8W8-F1
#
_entry.id   AF-A0AAX6G8W8-F1
#
_cell.length_a   1.000
_cell.length_b   1.000
_cell.length_c   1.000
_cell.angle_alpha   90.00
_cell.angle_beta   90.00
_cell.angle_gamma   90.00
#
_symmetry.space_group_name_H-M   'P 1'
#
loop_
_entity.id
_entity.type
_entity.pdbx_description
1 polymer ?
#
loop_
_entity_poly.entity_id
_entity_poly.type
_entity_poly.pdbx_seq_one_letter_code
_entity_poly.pdbx_strand_id
1 'polypeptide(L)'
;MSQLLSPDRRPPLRPHGLRVLMDGHDLETRDRLFRLMEQSSLFCPRRRGGDRVFVAPDYNQTKEQQREVTMRRIEYLSRNGVFDGWLTERGEDTEMRKMAMNEVLGLYDHSLAIKLGVHFFLWGGAIQFFGTKRHHDKWLKDTENYIVKGCFAMTELGHGSNVRGIETMATYDSNTGEFVINTPCESAQKYWIGGAANHATHNNLLSA
;
A
#
# COMPACT_ATOMS: atom_id res chain seq x y z
N MET A 1 -60.23 -9.62 -25.34
CA MET A 1 -59.23 -9.93 -24.29
C MET A 1 -57.95 -10.37 -24.97
N SER A 2 -56.91 -9.52 -24.99
CA SER A 2 -55.49 -9.87 -25.13
C SER A 2 -54.72 -8.59 -25.48
N GLN A 3 -54.39 -7.79 -24.47
CA GLN A 3 -53.34 -6.80 -24.59
C GLN A 3 -52.01 -7.55 -24.44
N LEU A 4 -51.26 -7.66 -25.53
CA LEU A 4 -49.88 -8.12 -25.52
C LEU A 4 -49.05 -7.18 -24.63
N LEU A 5 -48.60 -7.69 -23.49
CA LEU A 5 -47.60 -7.03 -22.65
C LEU A 5 -46.34 -6.81 -23.48
N SER A 6 -45.95 -5.55 -23.69
CA SER A 6 -44.71 -5.20 -24.37
C SER A 6 -43.53 -5.81 -23.62
N PRO A 7 -42.50 -6.35 -24.30
CA PRO A 7 -41.33 -6.92 -23.64
C PRO A 7 -40.69 -5.87 -22.74
N ASP A 8 -40.61 -6.22 -21.46
CA ASP A 8 -39.92 -5.58 -20.33
C ASP A 8 -38.91 -4.49 -20.77
N ARG A 9 -39.38 -3.24 -20.90
CA ARG A 9 -38.53 -2.07 -21.18
C ARG A 9 -37.77 -1.69 -19.91
N ARG A 10 -36.86 -2.54 -19.47
CA ARG A 10 -35.87 -2.12 -18.47
C ARG A 10 -35.05 -1.00 -19.08
N PRO A 11 -34.86 0.13 -18.38
CA PRO A 11 -33.99 1.18 -18.88
C PRO A 11 -32.60 0.59 -19.17
N PRO A 12 -31.95 1.00 -20.27
CA PRO A 12 -30.65 0.45 -20.62
C PRO A 12 -29.67 0.73 -19.47
N LEU A 13 -29.07 -0.33 -18.93
CA LEU A 13 -28.03 -0.21 -17.91
C LEU A 13 -26.92 0.66 -18.49
N ARG A 14 -26.61 1.78 -17.84
CA ARG A 14 -25.46 2.63 -18.19
C ARG A 14 -24.29 2.17 -17.34
N PRO A 15 -23.33 1.37 -17.86
CA PRO A 15 -22.30 0.77 -17.02
C PRO A 15 -21.45 1.83 -16.31
N HIS A 16 -21.19 2.96 -16.96
CA HIS A 16 -20.51 4.10 -16.35
C HIS A 16 -21.28 4.66 -15.14
N GLY A 17 -22.60 4.85 -15.26
CA GLY A 17 -23.42 5.36 -14.16
C GLY A 17 -23.44 4.41 -12.96
N LEU A 18 -23.45 3.09 -13.22
CA LEU A 18 -23.34 2.09 -12.16
C LEU A 18 -21.95 2.11 -11.49
N ARG A 19 -20.88 2.28 -12.26
CA ARG A 19 -19.53 2.41 -11.71
C ARG A 19 -19.34 3.63 -10.83
N VAL A 20 -19.90 4.78 -11.21
CA VAL A 20 -19.93 5.98 -10.35
C VAL A 20 -20.54 5.67 -8.98
N LEU A 21 -21.63 4.88 -8.96
CA LEU A 21 -22.28 4.49 -7.72
C LEU A 21 -21.48 3.45 -6.91
N MET A 22 -20.87 2.47 -7.58
CA MET A 22 -20.19 1.34 -6.94
C MET A 22 -18.77 1.68 -6.46
N ASP A 23 -17.97 2.31 -7.32
CA ASP A 23 -16.56 2.65 -7.02
C ASP A 23 -16.47 3.93 -6.17
N GLY A 24 -17.53 4.75 -6.17
CA GLY A 24 -17.70 5.93 -5.32
C GLY A 24 -16.89 7.17 -5.72
N HIS A 25 -15.56 7.08 -5.68
CA HIS A 25 -14.64 8.21 -5.89
C HIS A 25 -13.48 7.87 -6.84
N ASP A 26 -12.86 8.91 -7.41
CA ASP A 26 -11.60 8.85 -8.17
C ASP A 26 -11.57 7.83 -9.34
N LEU A 27 -12.69 7.69 -10.06
CA LEU A 27 -12.83 6.77 -11.20
C LEU A 27 -11.73 6.92 -12.25
N GLU A 28 -11.38 8.15 -12.62
CA GLU A 28 -10.36 8.42 -13.62
C GLU A 28 -8.99 7.90 -13.19
N THR A 29 -8.65 8.10 -11.90
CA THR A 29 -7.41 7.59 -11.30
C THR A 29 -7.38 6.06 -11.32
N ARG A 30 -8.49 5.41 -10.96
CA ARG A 30 -8.61 3.95 -10.99
C ARG A 30 -8.39 3.40 -12.39
N ASP A 31 -9.06 4.00 -13.38
CA ASP A 31 -8.97 3.61 -14.79
C ASP A 31 -7.57 3.88 -15.37
N ARG A 32 -6.92 4.99 -14.97
CA ARG A 32 -5.52 5.26 -15.32
C ARG A 32 -4.59 4.17 -14.78
N LEU A 33 -4.77 3.74 -13.54
CA LEU A 33 -3.91 2.73 -12.93
C LEU A 33 -4.08 1.35 -13.57
N PHE A 34 -5.32 0.93 -13.88
CA PHE A 34 -5.54 -0.31 -14.64
C PHE A 34 -4.88 -0.25 -16.02
N ARG A 35 -5.07 0.85 -16.78
CA ARG A 35 -4.41 1.04 -18.08
C ARG A 35 -2.89 0.98 -17.97
N LEU A 36 -2.32 1.55 -16.92
CA LEU A 36 -0.88 1.50 -16.68
C LEU A 36 -0.37 0.08 -16.43
N MET A 37 -1.15 -0.75 -15.71
CA MET A 37 -0.82 -2.16 -15.49
C MET A 37 -0.94 -2.97 -16.79
N GLU A 38 -1.96 -2.73 -17.60
CA GLU A 38 -2.17 -3.40 -18.90
C GLU A 38 -1.00 -3.21 -19.88
N GLN A 39 -0.28 -2.09 -19.77
CA GLN A 39 0.84 -1.74 -20.64
C GLN A 39 2.15 -2.46 -20.30
N SER A 40 2.24 -3.16 -19.16
CA SER A 40 3.48 -3.79 -18.71
C SER A 40 3.33 -5.28 -18.47
N SER A 41 4.27 -6.05 -19.00
CA SER A 41 4.33 -7.50 -18.81
C SER A 41 4.49 -7.92 -17.35
N LEU A 42 4.94 -7.01 -16.46
CA LEU A 42 5.04 -7.24 -15.02
C LEU A 42 3.68 -7.57 -14.38
N PHE A 43 2.58 -7.11 -14.99
CA PHE A 43 1.22 -7.32 -14.50
C PHE A 43 0.49 -8.45 -15.25
N CYS A 44 1.22 -9.18 -16.11
CA CYS A 44 0.76 -10.33 -16.89
C CYS A 44 -0.58 -10.06 -17.62
N PRO A 45 -0.64 -9.06 -18.51
CA PRO A 45 -1.84 -8.76 -19.27
C PRO A 45 -2.24 -9.94 -20.17
N ARG A 46 -3.51 -10.28 -20.19
CA ARG A 46 -4.10 -11.36 -21.00
C ARG A 46 -5.30 -10.83 -21.78
N ARG A 47 -5.36 -11.11 -23.08
CA ARG A 47 -6.53 -10.81 -23.92
C ARG A 47 -7.52 -11.96 -23.84
N ARG A 48 -8.79 -11.67 -23.53
CA ARG A 48 -9.88 -12.65 -23.52
C ARG A 48 -11.15 -12.04 -24.13
N GLY A 49 -11.65 -12.68 -25.19
CA GLY A 49 -12.95 -12.34 -25.80
C GLY A 49 -12.97 -10.97 -26.50
N GLY A 50 -12.11 -10.77 -27.49
CA GLY A 50 -12.01 -9.53 -28.27
C GLY A 50 -10.94 -8.57 -27.73
N ASP A 51 -11.28 -7.27 -27.68
CA ASP A 51 -10.33 -6.19 -27.35
C ASP A 51 -10.10 -5.97 -25.84
N ARG A 52 -10.70 -6.81 -24.96
CA ARG A 52 -10.56 -6.68 -23.51
C ARG A 52 -9.24 -7.27 -23.02
N VAL A 53 -8.51 -6.47 -22.24
CA VAL A 53 -7.28 -6.88 -21.55
C VAL A 53 -7.60 -7.02 -20.06
N PHE A 54 -7.08 -8.09 -19.45
CA PHE A 54 -7.16 -8.31 -18.00
C PHE A 54 -5.76 -8.51 -17.46
N VAL A 55 -5.49 -7.94 -16.28
CA VAL A 55 -4.24 -8.16 -15.54
C VAL A 55 -4.50 -9.05 -14.34
N ALA A 56 -3.59 -9.97 -14.06
CA ALA A 56 -3.61 -10.80 -12.87
C ALA A 56 -2.20 -11.30 -12.54
N PRO A 57 -1.86 -11.55 -11.28
CA PRO A 57 -0.59 -12.18 -10.94
C PRO A 57 -0.39 -13.53 -11.64
N ASP A 58 0.87 -13.92 -11.82
CA ASP A 58 1.20 -15.28 -12.25
C ASP A 58 1.26 -16.21 -11.04
N TYR A 59 0.17 -16.95 -10.82
CA TYR A 59 0.06 -17.87 -9.69
C TYR A 59 0.97 -19.10 -9.76
N ASN A 60 1.71 -19.30 -10.86
CA ASN A 60 2.68 -20.40 -10.96
C ASN A 60 4.09 -20.02 -10.47
N GLN A 61 4.31 -18.76 -10.10
CA GLN A 61 5.59 -18.31 -9.57
C GLN A 61 5.82 -18.81 -8.15
N THR A 62 7.08 -19.10 -7.83
CA THR A 62 7.50 -19.42 -6.45
C THR A 62 7.38 -18.20 -5.54
N LYS A 63 7.48 -18.42 -4.22
CA LYS A 63 7.51 -17.34 -3.22
C LYS A 63 8.61 -16.31 -3.52
N GLU A 64 9.81 -16.77 -3.89
CA GLU A 64 10.96 -15.92 -4.20
C GLU A 64 10.71 -15.07 -5.46
N GLN A 65 10.17 -15.69 -6.51
CA GLN A 65 9.81 -15.00 -7.75
C GLN A 65 8.72 -13.96 -7.52
N GLN A 66 7.70 -14.28 -6.71
CA GLN A 66 6.66 -13.32 -6.30
C GLN A 66 7.24 -12.13 -5.55
N ARG A 67 8.20 -12.36 -4.64
CA ARG A 67 8.87 -11.27 -3.90
C ARG A 67 9.65 -10.35 -4.82
N GLU A 68 10.39 -10.92 -5.78
CA GLU A 68 11.17 -10.16 -6.75
C GLU A 68 10.28 -9.34 -7.69
N VAL A 69 9.27 -9.98 -8.30
CA VAL A 69 8.38 -9.28 -9.24
C VAL A 69 7.56 -8.20 -8.53
N THR A 70 7.19 -8.38 -7.26
CA THR A 70 6.50 -7.35 -6.48
C THR A 70 7.37 -6.10 -6.35
N MET A 71 8.67 -6.22 -6.09
CA MET A 71 9.57 -5.06 -6.04
C MET A 71 9.68 -4.38 -7.40
N ARG A 72 9.77 -5.15 -8.50
CA ARG A 72 9.81 -4.60 -9.87
C ARG A 72 8.52 -3.87 -10.24
N ARG A 73 7.36 -4.37 -9.80
CA ARG A 73 6.06 -3.69 -9.96
C ARG A 73 6.06 -2.35 -9.22
N ILE A 74 6.54 -2.32 -7.97
CA ILE A 74 6.63 -1.07 -7.19
C ILE A 74 7.53 -0.05 -7.89
N GLU A 75 8.71 -0.47 -8.36
CA GLU A 75 9.63 0.41 -9.09
C GLU A 75 8.99 0.94 -10.39
N TYR A 76 8.28 0.09 -11.13
CA TYR A 76 7.55 0.51 -12.32
C TYR A 76 6.45 1.53 -11.99
N LEU A 77 5.66 1.31 -10.94
CA LEU A 77 4.61 2.24 -10.51
C LEU A 77 5.23 3.59 -10.07
N SER A 78 6.32 3.54 -9.31
CA SER A 78 7.05 4.74 -8.87
C SER A 78 7.56 5.56 -10.06
N ARG A 79 8.20 4.91 -11.05
CA ARG A 79 8.70 5.58 -12.28
C ARG A 79 7.59 6.23 -13.12
N ASN A 80 6.36 5.76 -12.98
CA ASN A 80 5.20 6.30 -13.69
C ASN A 80 4.39 7.31 -12.86
N GLY A 81 4.96 7.79 -11.75
CA GLY A 81 4.38 8.86 -10.92
C GLY A 81 3.12 8.42 -10.16
N VAL A 82 2.94 7.11 -9.91
CA VAL A 82 1.76 6.62 -9.19
C VAL A 82 1.74 7.14 -7.75
N PHE A 83 2.91 7.28 -7.12
CA PHE A 83 3.05 7.66 -5.72
C PHE A 83 3.28 9.17 -5.52
N ASP A 84 3.25 9.96 -6.59
CA ASP A 84 3.52 11.40 -6.51
C ASP A 84 2.48 12.09 -5.61
N GLY A 85 2.98 12.82 -4.62
CA GLY A 85 2.16 13.52 -3.64
C GLY A 85 1.54 12.64 -2.55
N TRP A 86 1.77 11.32 -2.52
CA TRP A 86 1.16 10.44 -1.52
C TRP A 86 1.54 10.78 -0.08
N LEU A 87 2.73 11.37 0.12
CA LEU A 87 3.24 11.77 1.43
C LEU A 87 3.52 13.27 1.55
N THR A 88 3.73 13.94 0.41
CA THR A 88 4.14 15.36 0.38
C THR A 88 3.00 16.33 0.09
N GLU A 89 1.95 15.91 -0.63
CA GLU A 89 0.72 16.68 -0.76
C GLU A 89 -0.19 16.46 0.45
N ARG A 90 -1.11 17.41 0.67
CA ARG A 90 -2.09 17.36 1.76
C ARG A 90 -3.46 17.74 1.22
N GLY A 91 -4.49 17.12 1.77
CA GLY A 91 -5.87 17.42 1.42
C GLY A 91 -6.70 16.14 1.32
N GLU A 92 -8.01 16.28 1.49
CA GLU A 92 -8.95 15.16 1.40
C GLU A 92 -8.86 14.48 0.03
N ASP A 93 -8.85 15.25 -1.07
CA ASP A 93 -8.75 14.73 -2.43
C ASP A 93 -7.48 13.89 -2.64
N THR A 94 -6.33 14.30 -2.07
CA THR A 94 -5.08 13.54 -2.13
C THR A 94 -5.21 12.21 -1.40
N GLU A 95 -5.81 12.20 -0.21
CA GLU A 95 -6.03 10.99 0.58
C GLU A 95 -7.00 10.03 -0.12
N MET A 96 -8.10 10.55 -0.69
CA MET A 96 -9.08 9.77 -1.43
C MET A 96 -8.45 9.17 -2.70
N ARG A 97 -7.66 9.94 -3.45
CA ARG A 97 -6.90 9.44 -4.60
C ARG A 97 -5.96 8.30 -4.23
N LYS A 98 -5.23 8.44 -3.12
CA LYS A 98 -4.33 7.40 -2.58
C LYS A 98 -5.09 6.14 -2.18
N MET A 99 -6.26 6.27 -1.55
CA MET A 99 -7.12 5.13 -1.20
C MET A 99 -7.66 4.42 -2.44
N ALA A 100 -8.12 5.17 -3.44
CA ALA A 100 -8.59 4.62 -4.71
C ALA A 100 -7.50 3.82 -5.44
N MET A 101 -6.27 4.35 -5.50
CA MET A 101 -5.14 3.65 -6.08
C MET A 101 -4.80 2.37 -5.30
N ASN A 102 -4.76 2.44 -3.96
CA ASN A 102 -4.47 1.27 -3.13
C ASN A 102 -5.51 0.16 -3.29
N GLU A 103 -6.79 0.50 -3.42
CA GLU A 103 -7.85 -0.47 -3.68
C GLU A 103 -7.66 -1.19 -5.02
N VAL A 104 -7.35 -0.46 -6.09
CA VAL A 104 -7.04 -1.05 -7.41
C VAL A 104 -5.85 -2.01 -7.33
N LEU A 105 -4.80 -1.63 -6.60
CA LEU A 105 -3.64 -2.50 -6.38
C LEU A 105 -4.02 -3.74 -5.56
N GLY A 106 -4.93 -3.60 -4.59
CA GLY A 106 -5.45 -4.70 -3.79
C GLY A 106 -6.33 -5.67 -4.57
N LEU A 107 -7.13 -5.15 -5.52
CA LEU A 107 -7.90 -5.97 -6.46
C LEU A 107 -6.98 -6.78 -7.40
N TYR A 108 -5.82 -6.22 -7.75
CA TYR A 108 -4.83 -6.91 -8.56
C TYR A 108 -4.03 -7.94 -7.74
N ASP A 109 -3.38 -7.53 -6.66
CA ASP A 109 -2.51 -8.37 -5.85
C ASP A 109 -2.40 -7.85 -4.41
N HIS A 110 -2.88 -8.65 -3.45
CA HIS A 110 -2.76 -8.31 -2.03
C HIS A 110 -1.31 -8.19 -1.55
N SER A 111 -0.36 -8.95 -2.12
CA SER A 111 1.04 -8.86 -1.70
C SER A 111 1.64 -7.49 -2.04
N LEU A 112 1.38 -6.99 -3.25
CA LEU A 112 1.74 -5.65 -3.68
C LEU A 112 1.07 -4.57 -2.80
N ALA A 113 -0.24 -4.67 -2.60
CA ALA A 113 -0.99 -3.70 -1.82
C ALA A 113 -0.51 -3.63 -0.36
N ILE A 114 -0.32 -4.77 0.31
CA ILE A 114 0.19 -4.82 1.69
C ILE A 114 1.59 -4.24 1.79
N LYS A 115 2.46 -4.54 0.82
CA LYS A 115 3.84 -4.04 0.84
C LYS A 115 3.91 -2.51 0.69
N LEU A 116 3.10 -1.96 -0.20
CA LEU A 116 2.94 -0.51 -0.35
C LEU A 116 2.25 0.10 0.88
N GLY A 117 1.27 -0.60 1.47
CA GLY A 117 0.55 -0.09 2.62
C GLY A 117 1.39 -0.01 3.89
N VAL A 118 2.24 -1.02 4.14
CA VAL A 118 3.23 -0.96 5.22
C VAL A 118 4.19 0.23 5.02
N HIS A 119 4.58 0.48 3.78
CA HIS A 119 5.52 1.54 3.46
C HIS A 119 4.90 2.94 3.56
N PHE A 120 3.78 3.18 2.88
CA PHE A 120 3.17 4.50 2.79
C PHE A 120 2.23 4.82 3.95
N PHE A 121 1.32 3.91 4.30
CA PHE A 121 0.34 4.18 5.35
C PHE A 121 0.89 4.01 6.76
N LEU A 122 1.71 2.97 7.00
CA LEU A 122 2.25 2.74 8.35
C LEU A 122 3.56 3.49 8.59
N TRP A 123 4.59 3.25 7.77
CA TRP A 123 5.87 3.96 7.92
C TRP A 123 5.74 5.46 7.61
N GLY A 124 5.29 5.79 6.40
CA GLY A 124 5.13 7.18 5.96
C GLY A 124 4.10 7.93 6.81
N GLY A 125 2.94 7.31 7.05
CA GLY A 125 1.88 7.89 7.90
C GLY A 125 2.35 8.18 9.32
N ALA A 126 3.08 7.28 9.98
CA ALA A 126 3.60 7.56 11.32
C ALA A 126 4.57 8.76 11.33
N ILE A 127 5.37 8.96 10.26
CA ILE A 127 6.17 10.17 10.11
C ILE A 127 5.27 11.40 9.94
N GLN A 128 4.22 11.34 9.12
CA GLN A 128 3.31 12.47 8.90
C GLN A 128 2.53 12.88 10.16
N PHE A 129 2.10 11.91 10.97
CA PHE A 129 1.23 12.14 12.12
C PHE A 129 1.98 12.40 13.43
N PHE A 130 3.12 11.73 13.65
CA PHE A 130 3.90 11.84 14.90
C PHE A 130 5.22 12.59 14.71
N GLY A 131 5.62 12.84 13.46
CA GLY A 131 6.80 13.61 13.14
C GLY A 131 6.62 15.11 13.35
N THR A 132 7.75 15.82 13.33
CA THR A 132 7.80 17.28 13.30
C THR A 132 8.29 17.73 11.93
N LYS A 133 8.32 19.04 11.66
CA LYS A 133 8.86 19.58 10.40
C LYS A 133 10.23 18.99 10.05
N ARG A 134 11.12 18.85 11.04
CA ARG A 134 12.45 18.23 10.85
C ARG A 134 12.35 16.80 10.32
N HIS A 135 11.43 15.99 10.84
CA HIS A 135 11.21 14.62 10.37
C HIS A 135 10.59 14.62 8.97
N HIS A 136 9.65 15.53 8.71
CA HIS A 136 8.98 15.64 7.41
C HIS A 136 9.98 16.00 6.30
N ASP A 137 10.75 17.07 6.51
CA ASP A 137 11.76 17.55 5.57
C ASP A 137 12.81 16.48 5.27
N LYS A 138 13.19 15.68 6.27
CA LYS A 138 14.22 14.65 6.13
C LYS A 138 13.73 13.40 5.41
N TRP A 139 12.49 12.97 5.63
CA TRP A 139 12.09 11.60 5.31
C TRP A 139 10.96 11.46 4.30
N LEU A 140 10.02 12.41 4.20
CA LEU A 140 8.79 12.17 3.43
C LEU A 140 9.04 12.10 1.93
N LYS A 141 9.85 13.01 1.37
CA LYS A 141 10.11 12.99 -0.08
C LYS A 141 10.91 11.77 -0.51
N ASP A 142 11.91 11.38 0.26
CA ASP A 142 12.72 10.18 -0.03
C ASP A 142 11.94 8.88 0.17
N THR A 143 11.00 8.86 1.12
CA THR A 143 10.04 7.76 1.29
C THR A 143 9.09 7.70 0.09
N GLU A 144 8.52 8.83 -0.33
CA GLU A 144 7.63 8.93 -1.50
C GLU A 144 8.29 8.41 -2.79
N ASN A 145 9.55 8.79 -2.99
CA ASN A 145 10.38 8.37 -4.12
C ASN A 145 10.94 6.93 -3.98
N TYR A 146 10.57 6.20 -2.92
CA TYR A 146 11.03 4.84 -2.64
C TYR A 146 12.57 4.68 -2.48
N ILE A 147 13.27 5.79 -2.21
CA ILE A 147 14.70 5.83 -1.89
C ILE A 147 14.89 5.25 -0.49
N VAL A 148 14.21 5.85 0.49
CA VAL A 148 14.07 5.30 1.84
C VAL A 148 12.94 4.29 1.83
N LYS A 149 13.25 3.04 2.16
CA LYS A 149 12.26 1.97 2.30
C LYS A 149 12.02 1.73 3.77
N GLY A 150 10.83 2.05 4.25
CA GLY A 150 10.47 1.91 5.65
C GLY A 150 9.52 0.76 5.93
N CYS A 151 9.53 0.29 7.17
CA CYS A 151 8.55 -0.61 7.76
C CYS A 151 8.05 -0.11 9.12
N PHE A 152 7.08 -0.81 9.70
CA PHE A 152 6.45 -0.44 10.97
C PHE A 152 6.60 -1.58 11.99
N ALA A 153 7.47 -1.39 12.97
CA ALA A 153 7.92 -2.40 13.92
C ALA A 153 7.20 -2.27 15.27
N MET A 154 5.93 -2.67 15.30
CA MET A 154 5.11 -2.66 16.51
C MET A 154 5.03 -4.04 17.16
N THR A 155 4.41 -4.99 16.47
CA THR A 155 4.13 -6.33 16.97
C THR A 155 5.39 -7.05 17.41
N GLU A 156 5.32 -7.67 18.58
CA GLU A 156 6.31 -8.56 19.15
C GLU A 156 5.79 -9.99 19.16
N LEU A 157 6.67 -10.96 19.31
CA LEU A 157 6.29 -12.37 19.39
C LEU A 157 5.29 -12.63 20.53
N GLY A 158 5.47 -11.97 21.68
CA GLY A 158 4.57 -12.05 22.84
C GLY A 158 3.38 -11.08 22.80
N HIS A 159 3.44 -10.01 22.00
CA HIS A 159 2.50 -8.88 22.09
C HIS A 159 2.07 -8.35 20.72
N GLY A 160 0.76 -8.49 20.42
CA GLY A 160 0.12 -7.87 19.25
C GLY A 160 -1.09 -7.03 19.66
N SER A 161 -2.15 -7.67 20.14
CA SER A 161 -3.38 -6.98 20.55
C SER A 161 -3.17 -6.07 21.76
N ASN A 162 -2.35 -6.49 22.73
CA ASN A 162 -2.02 -5.70 23.91
C ASN A 162 -0.73 -4.90 23.69
N VAL A 163 -0.81 -3.80 22.94
CA VAL A 163 0.33 -2.93 22.62
C VAL A 163 0.94 -2.28 23.88
N ARG A 164 0.16 -2.07 24.94
CA ARG A 164 0.69 -1.56 26.23
C ARG A 164 1.64 -2.53 26.93
N GLY A 165 1.61 -3.81 26.55
CA GLY A 165 2.44 -4.85 27.14
C GLY A 165 3.75 -5.12 26.40
N ILE A 166 4.07 -4.38 25.33
CA ILE A 166 5.33 -4.59 24.60
C ILE A 166 6.54 -4.48 25.52
N GLU A 167 7.58 -5.23 25.21
CA GLU A 167 8.73 -5.47 26.06
C GLU A 167 10.01 -4.84 25.50
N THR A 168 10.05 -4.47 24.21
CA THR A 168 11.17 -3.70 23.64
C THR A 168 11.27 -2.36 24.38
N MET A 169 12.47 -2.02 24.85
CA MET A 169 12.71 -0.80 25.62
C MET A 169 13.50 0.23 24.81
N ALA A 170 13.19 1.51 25.03
CA ALA A 170 14.01 2.63 24.56
C ALA A 170 14.40 3.53 25.74
N THR A 171 15.63 3.36 26.25
CA THR A 171 16.11 4.12 27.42
C THR A 171 16.98 5.28 26.95
N TYR A 172 16.69 6.49 27.41
CA TYR A 172 17.52 7.67 27.10
C TYR A 172 18.80 7.69 27.94
N ASP A 173 19.97 7.75 27.30
CA ASP A 173 21.26 7.97 27.94
C ASP A 173 21.66 9.45 27.83
N SER A 174 21.68 10.15 28.97
CA SER A 174 22.01 11.57 29.04
C SER A 174 23.48 11.87 28.76
N ASN A 175 24.38 10.90 28.87
CA ASN A 175 25.81 11.12 28.61
C ASN A 175 26.10 11.22 27.11
N THR A 176 25.40 10.44 26.30
CA THR A 176 25.56 10.44 24.83
C THR A 176 24.48 11.24 24.11
N GLY A 177 23.33 11.49 24.75
CA GLY A 177 22.18 12.14 24.13
C GLY A 177 21.42 11.21 23.18
N GLU A 178 21.49 9.91 23.41
CA GLU A 178 20.93 8.87 22.52
C GLU A 178 19.89 8.00 23.24
N PHE A 179 19.04 7.33 22.46
CA PHE A 179 18.19 6.26 22.97
C PHE A 179 18.86 4.90 22.73
N VAL A 180 19.03 4.13 23.81
CA VAL A 180 19.47 2.73 23.75
C VAL A 180 18.25 1.85 23.57
N ILE A 181 18.17 1.20 22.41
CA ILE A 181 17.10 0.25 22.08
C ILE A 181 17.51 -1.15 22.50
N ASN A 182 16.68 -1.83 23.28
CA ASN A 182 16.95 -3.19 23.76
C ASN A 182 15.76 -4.13 23.59
N THR A 183 16.04 -5.35 23.12
CA THR A 183 15.08 -6.47 23.07
C THR A 183 15.46 -7.43 24.21
N PRO A 184 14.79 -7.36 25.38
CA PRO A 184 15.28 -8.01 26.60
C PRO A 184 15.10 -9.53 26.64
N CYS A 185 14.20 -10.08 25.83
CA CYS A 185 13.84 -11.49 25.84
C CYS A 185 13.36 -11.93 24.44
N GLU A 186 13.18 -13.23 24.25
CA GLU A 186 12.71 -13.78 22.98
C GLU A 186 11.28 -13.33 22.62
N SER A 187 10.40 -13.17 23.61
CA SER A 187 9.03 -12.68 23.39
C SER A 187 8.99 -11.22 22.92
N ALA A 188 10.01 -10.41 23.24
CA ALA A 188 10.14 -9.03 22.80
C ALA A 188 10.58 -8.87 21.33
N GLN A 189 10.96 -9.95 20.65
CA GLN A 189 11.41 -9.87 19.26
C GLN A 189 10.29 -9.31 18.38
N LYS A 190 10.60 -8.28 17.58
CA LYS A 190 9.66 -7.74 16.60
C LYS A 190 9.32 -8.81 15.57
N TYR A 191 8.03 -9.06 15.39
CA TYR A 191 7.53 -10.19 14.61
C TYR A 191 6.43 -9.76 13.64
N TRP A 192 6.36 -10.43 12.48
CA TRP A 192 5.45 -10.08 11.36
C TRP A 192 5.69 -8.71 10.72
N ILE A 193 6.91 -8.18 10.82
CA ILE A 193 7.22 -6.84 10.31
C ILE A 193 7.34 -6.86 8.77
N GLY A 194 6.30 -6.37 8.11
CA GLY A 194 6.25 -6.28 6.64
C GLY A 194 7.46 -5.53 6.08
N GLY A 195 8.16 -6.15 5.13
CA GLY A 195 9.34 -5.55 4.48
C GLY A 195 10.66 -5.70 5.27
N ALA A 196 10.63 -5.90 6.59
CA ALA A 196 11.85 -5.92 7.42
C ALA A 196 12.84 -7.03 7.04
N ALA A 197 12.36 -8.19 6.59
CA ALA A 197 13.23 -9.32 6.27
C ALA A 197 14.28 -8.98 5.19
N ASN A 198 13.88 -8.30 4.10
CA ASN A 198 14.71 -8.18 2.90
C ASN A 198 14.72 -6.78 2.24
N HIS A 199 13.81 -5.86 2.59
CA HIS A 199 13.57 -4.66 1.77
C HIS A 199 13.63 -3.35 2.54
N ALA A 200 13.20 -3.34 3.81
CA ALA A 200 13.24 -2.13 4.60
C ALA A 200 14.68 -1.78 4.98
N THR A 201 14.96 -0.49 4.94
CA THR A 201 16.22 0.14 5.36
C THR A 201 16.05 0.91 6.67
N HIS A 202 14.82 1.30 6.98
CA HIS A 202 14.44 2.07 8.17
C HIS A 202 13.15 1.50 8.76
N ASN A 203 12.89 1.77 10.03
CA ASN A 203 11.65 1.36 10.67
C ASN A 203 11.19 2.38 11.72
N ASN A 204 9.88 2.46 11.91
CA ASN A 204 9.30 3.08 13.10
C ASN A 204 9.16 1.99 14.16
N LEU A 205 9.99 2.07 15.20
CA LEU A 205 9.98 1.12 16.31
C LEU A 205 9.04 1.61 17.39
N LEU A 206 8.14 0.76 17.85
CA LEU A 206 7.41 0.98 19.10
C LEU A 206 8.12 0.26 20.24
N SER A 207 8.31 0.97 21.34
CA SER A 207 8.91 0.49 22.58
C SER A 207 8.06 0.92 23.77
N ALA A 208 8.21 0.22 24.90
CA ALA A 208 7.67 0.60 26.19
C ALA A 208 8.36 1.87 26.75
#